data_AF-A8ULB0-F1
#
_entry.id   AF-A8ULB0-F1
#
_cell.length_a   1.000
_cell.length_b   1.000
_cell.length_c   1.000
_cell.angle_alpha   90.00
_cell.angle_beta   90.00
_cell.angle_gamma   90.00
#
_symmetry.space_group_name_H-M   'P 1'
#
loop_
_entity.id
_entity.type
_entity.pdbx_description
1 polymer ?
#
loop_
_entity_poly.entity_id
_entity_poly.type
_entity_poly.pdbx_seq_one_letter_code
_entity_poly.pdbx_strand_id
1 'polypeptide(L)'
;MEILFFLSILCLIGFMILATYDGAYLHLWKYELFNRDESLFEHKTHTARAILFPLIVYLLFIDTSIIGFWIGLTLVAVDLIVLGIDAYSEKESRNFMNGLPQWEYIVHLFSNSLHFAAIVLIIAARTTITSEGIIYSTEFMLFESYETVQFIAVNILPGAIILGAVHLLLIFDFGKQLWNANRLKITCC
;
A
#
# COMPACT_ATOMS: atom_id res chain seq x y z
N MET A 1 -5.63 -24.12 -2.80
CA MET A 1 -4.61 -23.15 -2.36
C MET A 1 -3.97 -22.44 -3.55
N GLU A 2 -3.49 -23.16 -4.57
CA GLU A 2 -2.95 -22.61 -5.83
C GLU A 2 -3.66 -21.36 -6.39
N ILE A 3 -4.97 -21.43 -6.60
CA ILE A 3 -5.75 -20.31 -7.16
C ILE A 3 -5.72 -19.06 -6.25
N LEU A 4 -5.66 -19.23 -4.93
CA LEU A 4 -5.61 -18.11 -3.99
C LEU A 4 -4.30 -17.33 -4.16
N PHE A 5 -3.19 -18.05 -4.36
CA PHE A 5 -1.90 -17.43 -4.62
C PHE A 5 -1.88 -16.66 -5.93
N PHE A 6 -2.36 -17.27 -7.01
CA PHE A 6 -2.43 -16.60 -8.32
C PHE A 6 -3.28 -15.31 -8.25
N LEU A 7 -4.45 -15.38 -7.63
CA LEU A 7 -5.31 -14.20 -7.44
C LEU A 7 -4.65 -13.16 -6.54
N SER A 8 -3.97 -13.58 -5.46
CA SER A 8 -3.27 -12.64 -4.57
C SER A 8 -2.16 -11.88 -5.30
N ILE A 9 -1.42 -12.56 -6.19
CA ILE A 9 -0.40 -11.96 -7.05
C ILE A 9 -1.03 -10.96 -8.01
N LEU A 10 -2.10 -11.35 -8.70
CA LEU A 10 -2.79 -10.48 -9.65
C LEU A 10 -3.28 -9.20 -8.97
N CYS A 11 -3.89 -9.34 -7.79
CA CYS A 11 -4.33 -8.22 -6.97
C CYS A 11 -3.15 -7.36 -6.50
N LEU A 12 -2.05 -7.96 -6.04
CA LEU A 12 -0.87 -7.24 -5.58
C LEU A 12 -0.21 -6.44 -6.71
N ILE A 13 -0.04 -7.03 -7.89
CA ILE A 13 0.49 -6.34 -9.07
C ILE A 13 -0.43 -5.20 -9.50
N GLY A 14 -1.74 -5.46 -9.57
CA GLY A 14 -2.72 -4.44 -9.92
C GLY A 14 -2.71 -3.27 -8.93
N PHE A 15 -2.64 -3.57 -7.63
CA PHE A 15 -2.44 -2.56 -6.59
C PHE A 15 -1.17 -1.76 -6.83
N MET A 16 -0.02 -2.39 -7.08
CA MET A 16 1.24 -1.66 -7.27
C MET A 16 1.21 -0.68 -8.43
N ILE A 17 0.57 -1.06 -9.54
CA ILE A 17 0.41 -0.17 -10.70
C ILE A 17 -0.43 1.06 -10.31
N LEU A 18 -1.60 0.83 -9.69
CA LEU A 18 -2.50 1.92 -9.32
C LEU A 18 -1.95 2.79 -8.19
N ALA A 19 -1.36 2.19 -7.15
CA ALA A 19 -0.75 2.89 -6.03
C ALA A 19 0.46 3.73 -6.45
N THR A 20 1.22 3.29 -7.45
CA THR A 20 2.29 4.13 -8.02
C THR A 20 1.71 5.32 -8.76
N TYR A 21 0.66 5.12 -9.55
CA TYR A 21 0.00 6.24 -10.23
C TYR A 21 -0.64 7.23 -9.25
N ASP A 22 -1.32 6.73 -8.22
CA ASP A 22 -1.96 7.52 -7.19
C ASP A 22 -0.95 8.24 -6.30
N GLY A 23 -0.17 7.44 -5.54
CA GLY A 23 0.77 7.94 -4.55
C GLY A 23 1.98 8.64 -5.15
N ALA A 24 2.59 8.15 -6.24
CA ALA A 24 3.77 8.83 -6.80
C ALA A 24 3.38 9.95 -7.78
N TYR A 25 2.47 9.68 -8.72
CA TYR A 25 2.17 10.65 -9.78
C TYR A 25 1.12 11.68 -9.36
N LEU A 26 -0.05 11.30 -8.86
CA LEU A 26 -1.08 12.27 -8.48
C LEU A 26 -0.67 13.05 -7.23
N HIS A 27 -0.33 12.35 -6.15
CA HIS A 27 -0.09 12.97 -4.84
C HIS A 27 1.21 13.79 -4.80
N LEU A 28 2.33 13.20 -5.25
CA LEU A 28 3.63 13.87 -5.16
C LEU A 28 3.96 14.74 -6.37
N TRP A 29 3.77 14.22 -7.59
CA TRP A 29 4.26 14.90 -8.79
C TRP A 29 3.30 15.97 -9.32
N LYS A 30 2.04 15.61 -9.54
CA LYS A 30 1.05 16.43 -10.25
C LYS A 30 0.41 17.48 -9.34
N TYR A 31 -0.09 17.06 -8.18
CA TYR A 31 -0.84 17.94 -7.28
C TYR A 31 -0.01 18.50 -6.13
N GLU A 32 1.10 17.84 -5.81
CA GLU A 32 2.02 18.24 -4.74
C GLU A 32 1.27 18.44 -3.41
N LEU A 33 0.49 17.44 -2.99
CA LEU A 33 -0.40 17.55 -1.84
C LEU A 33 0.36 17.93 -0.56
N PHE A 34 1.62 17.51 -0.43
CA PHE A 34 2.51 17.90 0.66
C PHE A 34 2.83 19.43 0.73
N ASN A 35 2.62 20.17 -0.36
CA ASN A 35 2.78 21.63 -0.46
C ASN A 35 1.46 22.39 -0.27
N ARG A 36 0.31 21.70 -0.10
CA ARG A 36 -1.01 22.30 0.06
C ARG A 36 -1.44 22.22 1.51
N ASP A 37 -1.79 23.37 2.11
CA ASP A 37 -2.19 23.43 3.52
C ASP A 37 -3.42 22.56 3.80
N GLU A 38 -4.38 22.52 2.87
CA GLU A 38 -5.58 21.70 2.96
C GLU A 38 -5.29 20.20 2.90
N SER A 39 -4.19 19.79 2.27
CA SER A 39 -3.84 18.38 2.05
C SER A 39 -2.77 17.84 3.00
N LEU A 40 -2.24 18.65 3.93
CA LEU A 40 -1.20 18.20 4.87
C LEU A 40 -1.65 17.03 5.76
N PHE A 41 -2.91 17.00 6.17
CA PHE A 41 -3.43 15.91 6.99
C PHE A 41 -3.51 14.61 6.20
N GLU A 42 -4.09 14.67 5.00
CA GLU A 42 -4.21 13.52 4.10
C GLU A 42 -2.84 13.02 3.63
N HIS A 43 -1.88 13.90 3.37
CA HIS A 43 -0.51 13.49 3.08
C HIS A 43 0.12 12.67 4.23
N LYS A 44 -0.17 13.02 5.50
CA LYS A 44 0.34 12.26 6.66
C LYS A 44 -0.33 10.91 6.79
N THR A 45 -1.64 10.81 6.60
CA THR A 45 -2.35 9.53 6.63
C THR A 45 -1.90 8.63 5.49
N HIS A 46 -1.79 9.16 4.27
CA HIS A 46 -1.26 8.45 3.13
C HIS A 46 0.19 7.99 3.34
N THR A 47 1.04 8.83 3.97
CA THR A 47 2.41 8.44 4.34
C THR A 47 2.42 7.27 5.32
N ALA A 48 1.56 7.28 6.34
CA ALA A 48 1.45 6.16 7.28
C ALA A 48 1.11 4.86 6.53
N ARG A 49 0.19 4.90 5.56
CA ARG A 49 -0.15 3.75 4.72
C ARG A 49 1.01 3.31 3.83
N ALA A 50 1.75 4.24 3.24
CA ALA A 50 2.93 3.96 2.43
C ALA A 50 4.05 3.28 3.23
N ILE A 51 4.12 3.49 4.55
CA ILE A 51 5.04 2.79 5.47
C ILE A 51 4.47 1.45 5.92
N LEU A 52 3.18 1.37 6.22
CA LEU A 52 2.52 0.13 6.63
C LEU A 52 2.56 -0.94 5.54
N PHE A 53 2.36 -0.55 4.28
CA PHE A 53 2.31 -1.47 3.15
C PHE A 53 3.54 -2.39 3.03
N PRO A 54 4.80 -1.90 2.95
CA PRO A 54 5.97 -2.78 2.85
C PRO A 54 6.14 -3.67 4.08
N LEU A 55 5.75 -3.23 5.28
CA LEU A 55 5.77 -4.06 6.48
C LEU A 55 4.75 -5.19 6.41
N ILE A 56 3.54 -4.90 5.95
CA ILE A 56 2.47 -5.89 5.73
C ILE A 56 2.90 -6.90 4.66
N VAL A 57 3.46 -6.44 3.54
CA VAL A 57 3.97 -7.32 2.48
C VAL A 57 5.05 -8.25 3.04
N TYR A 58 6.03 -7.71 3.76
CA TYR A 58 7.07 -8.53 4.36
C TYR A 58 6.51 -9.59 5.31
N LEU A 59 5.63 -9.19 6.24
CA LEU A 59 5.11 -10.09 7.28
C LEU A 59 4.10 -11.13 6.76
N LEU A 60 3.26 -10.76 5.78
CA LEU A 60 2.19 -11.64 5.30
C LEU A 60 2.55 -12.42 4.04
N PHE A 61 3.40 -11.88 3.16
CA PHE A 61 3.72 -12.53 1.89
C PHE A 61 5.07 -13.25 1.93
N ILE A 62 6.04 -12.77 2.73
CA ILE A 62 7.40 -13.31 2.75
C ILE A 62 7.68 -14.11 4.02
N ASP A 63 7.41 -13.54 5.20
CA ASP A 63 7.67 -14.22 6.47
C ASP A 63 6.69 -15.39 6.69
N THR A 64 7.25 -16.54 7.04
CA THR A 64 6.52 -17.80 7.25
C THR A 64 6.31 -18.12 8.74
N SER A 65 6.71 -17.22 9.64
CA SER A 65 6.54 -17.43 11.07
C SER A 65 5.11 -17.13 11.52
N ILE A 66 4.63 -17.86 12.52
CA ILE A 66 3.32 -17.59 13.14
C ILE A 66 3.30 -16.21 13.83
N ILE A 67 4.42 -15.79 14.40
CA ILE A 67 4.53 -14.50 15.07
C ILE A 67 4.39 -13.36 14.05
N GLY A 68 5.12 -13.44 12.94
CA GLY A 68 5.03 -12.45 11.87
C GLY A 68 3.65 -12.42 11.22
N PHE A 69 2.98 -13.57 11.08
CA PHE A 69 1.57 -13.61 10.64
C PHE A 69 0.65 -12.77 11.53
N TRP A 70 0.72 -12.93 12.85
CA TRP A 70 -0.12 -12.16 13.79
C TRP A 70 0.25 -10.68 13.88
N ILE A 71 1.55 -10.35 13.79
CA ILE A 71 1.99 -8.95 13.68
C ILE A 71 1.46 -8.35 12.38
N GLY A 72 1.57 -9.06 11.26
CA GLY A 72 1.06 -8.63 9.96
C GLY A 72 -0.44 -8.39 9.99
N LEU A 73 -1.23 -9.28 10.60
CA LEU A 73 -2.66 -9.11 10.78
C LEU A 73 -3.00 -7.86 11.62
N THR A 74 -2.21 -7.60 12.66
CA THR A 74 -2.35 -6.39 13.48
C THR A 74 -2.07 -5.14 12.64
N LEU A 75 -1.03 -5.14 11.80
CA LEU A 75 -0.74 -4.01 10.91
C LEU A 75 -1.83 -3.80 9.85
N VAL A 76 -2.45 -4.87 9.34
CA VAL A 76 -3.61 -4.77 8.44
C VAL A 76 -4.78 -4.07 9.13
N ALA A 77 -5.06 -4.41 10.39
CA ALA A 77 -6.11 -3.74 11.16
C ALA A 77 -5.80 -2.25 11.35
N VAL A 78 -4.54 -1.90 11.61
CA VAL A 78 -4.10 -0.50 11.67
C VAL A 78 -4.25 0.20 10.32
N ASP A 79 -3.85 -0.44 9.21
CA ASP A 79 -3.99 0.14 7.87
C ASP A 79 -5.46 0.39 7.49
N LEU A 80 -6.39 -0.50 7.88
CA LEU A 80 -7.82 -0.26 7.70
C LEU A 80 -8.33 0.97 8.45
N ILE A 81 -7.85 1.18 9.68
CA ILE A 81 -8.20 2.38 10.45
C ILE A 81 -7.64 3.63 9.76
N VAL A 82 -6.37 3.59 9.34
CA VAL A 82 -5.73 4.73 8.65
C VAL A 82 -6.42 5.02 7.33
N LEU A 83 -6.79 4.00 6.53
CA LEU A 83 -7.60 4.15 5.32
C LEU A 83 -8.92 4.86 5.61
N GLY A 84 -9.63 4.46 6.67
CA GLY A 84 -10.90 5.09 7.03
C GLY A 84 -10.74 6.58 7.33
N ILE A 85 -9.66 6.96 8.03
CA ILE A 85 -9.34 8.36 8.32
C ILE A 85 -8.94 9.11 7.03
N ASP A 86 -8.09 8.49 6.21
CA ASP A 86 -7.60 9.03 4.94
C ASP A 86 -8.76 9.35 3.99
N ALA A 87 -9.60 8.37 3.71
CA ALA A 87 -10.79 8.51 2.86
C ALA A 87 -11.81 9.52 3.40
N TYR A 88 -11.95 9.62 4.72
CA TYR A 88 -12.81 10.63 5.33
C TYR A 88 -12.31 12.07 5.07
N SER A 89 -10.99 12.28 5.12
CA SER A 89 -10.36 13.59 4.90
C SER A 89 -10.20 13.97 3.42
N GLU A 90 -10.32 13.00 2.52
CA GLU A 90 -9.96 13.11 1.10
C GLU A 90 -10.72 14.23 0.37
N LYS A 91 -12.01 14.40 0.65
CA LYS A 91 -12.82 15.43 -0.02
C LYS A 91 -12.34 16.84 0.30
N GLU A 92 -12.01 17.10 1.56
CA GLU A 92 -11.61 18.43 2.05
C GLU A 92 -10.19 18.77 1.59
N SER A 93 -9.31 17.78 1.47
CA SER A 93 -7.93 18.02 1.05
C SER A 93 -7.80 18.46 -0.41
N ARG A 94 -8.85 18.33 -1.24
CA ARG A 94 -8.88 18.79 -2.64
C ARG A 94 -9.64 20.10 -2.84
N ASN A 95 -9.91 20.86 -1.78
CA ASN A 95 -10.62 22.14 -1.87
C ASN A 95 -9.91 23.15 -2.80
N PHE A 96 -8.57 23.15 -2.82
CA PHE A 96 -7.78 24.03 -3.69
C PHE A 96 -8.02 23.81 -5.20
N MET A 97 -8.63 22.68 -5.58
CA MET A 97 -8.94 22.31 -6.96
C MET A 97 -10.44 22.11 -7.22
N ASN A 98 -11.30 22.69 -6.38
CA ASN A 98 -12.77 22.57 -6.43
C ASN A 98 -13.31 21.15 -6.14
N GLY A 99 -12.58 20.39 -5.30
CA GLY A 99 -12.98 19.06 -4.84
C GLY A 99 -12.26 17.92 -5.56
N LEU A 100 -12.52 16.71 -5.09
CA LEU A 100 -11.84 15.49 -5.54
C LEU A 100 -12.23 15.12 -7.00
N PRO A 101 -11.27 15.04 -7.93
CA PRO A 101 -11.51 14.53 -9.27
C PRO A 101 -12.07 13.11 -9.25
N GLN A 102 -13.12 12.85 -10.04
CA GLN A 102 -13.76 11.53 -10.09
C GLN A 102 -12.78 10.41 -10.47
N TRP A 103 -11.82 10.68 -11.36
CA TRP A 103 -10.82 9.69 -11.76
C TRP A 103 -9.82 9.37 -10.65
N GLU A 104 -9.42 10.36 -9.84
CA GLU A 104 -8.58 10.13 -8.66
C GLU A 104 -9.30 9.24 -7.66
N TYR A 105 -10.57 9.57 -7.37
CA TYR A 105 -11.41 8.73 -6.50
C TYR A 105 -11.55 7.28 -7.00
N ILE A 106 -11.78 7.09 -8.31
CA ILE A 106 -11.86 5.74 -8.91
C ILE A 106 -10.53 4.99 -8.73
N VAL A 107 -9.41 5.62 -9.06
CA VAL A 107 -8.08 5.00 -8.90
C VAL A 107 -7.84 4.63 -7.43
N HIS A 108 -8.11 5.53 -6.51
CA HIS A 108 -7.91 5.31 -5.09
C HIS A 108 -8.79 4.15 -4.58
N LEU A 109 -10.07 4.11 -4.97
CA LEU A 109 -11.00 3.03 -4.61
C LEU A 109 -10.53 1.66 -5.13
N PHE A 110 -10.15 1.56 -6.41
CA PHE A 110 -9.69 0.30 -7.00
C PHE A 110 -8.33 -0.14 -6.44
N SER A 111 -7.41 0.80 -6.23
CA SER A 111 -6.12 0.54 -5.58
C SER A 111 -6.33 -0.12 -4.22
N ASN A 112 -7.12 0.50 -3.34
CA ASN A 112 -7.41 -0.05 -2.02
C ASN A 112 -8.14 -1.40 -2.09
N SER A 113 -9.09 -1.55 -3.00
CA SER A 113 -9.80 -2.83 -3.18
C SER A 113 -8.85 -3.97 -3.55
N LEU A 114 -7.90 -3.73 -4.46
CA LEU A 114 -6.90 -4.70 -4.87
C LEU A 114 -5.92 -5.01 -3.73
N HIS A 115 -5.50 -4.00 -2.97
CA HIS A 115 -4.64 -4.17 -1.79
C HIS A 115 -5.26 -5.15 -0.78
N PHE A 116 -6.48 -4.88 -0.33
CA PHE A 116 -7.14 -5.72 0.66
C PHE A 116 -7.59 -7.07 0.10
N ALA A 117 -7.92 -7.16 -1.19
CA ALA A 117 -8.16 -8.44 -1.84
C ALA A 117 -6.91 -9.33 -1.78
N ALA A 118 -5.72 -8.79 -2.11
CA ALA A 118 -4.47 -9.54 -2.01
C ALA A 118 -4.19 -10.02 -0.58
N ILE A 119 -4.41 -9.16 0.42
CA ILE A 119 -4.25 -9.48 1.85
C ILE A 119 -5.21 -10.60 2.29
N VAL A 120 -6.49 -10.49 1.98
CA VAL A 120 -7.48 -11.49 2.40
C VAL A 120 -7.18 -12.84 1.75
N LEU A 121 -6.77 -12.85 0.47
CA LEU A 121 -6.39 -14.06 -0.24
C LEU A 121 -5.14 -14.72 0.38
N ILE A 122 -4.11 -13.96 0.76
CA ILE A 122 -2.92 -14.55 1.40
C ILE A 122 -3.22 -15.05 2.82
N ILE A 123 -4.07 -14.35 3.57
CA ILE A 123 -4.54 -14.81 4.90
C ILE A 123 -5.32 -16.12 4.74
N ALA A 124 -6.23 -16.19 3.78
CA ALA A 124 -7.00 -17.41 3.50
C ALA A 124 -6.10 -18.57 3.07
N ALA A 125 -5.04 -18.32 2.30
CA ALA A 125 -4.08 -19.35 1.91
C ALA A 125 -3.22 -19.86 3.08
N ARG A 126 -3.03 -19.04 4.12
CA ARG A 126 -2.20 -19.36 5.30
C ARG A 126 -2.99 -19.82 6.53
N THR A 127 -4.30 -20.00 6.38
CA THR A 127 -5.19 -20.43 7.47
C THR A 127 -5.95 -21.69 7.08
N THR A 128 -6.31 -22.50 8.08
CA THR A 128 -7.22 -23.63 7.90
C THR A 128 -8.36 -23.56 8.90
N ILE A 129 -9.52 -24.06 8.50
CA ILE A 129 -10.74 -24.06 9.31
C ILE A 129 -10.86 -25.44 9.97
N THR A 130 -10.88 -25.45 11.29
CA THR A 130 -11.08 -26.65 12.11
C THR A 130 -12.36 -26.51 12.93
N SER A 131 -12.75 -27.57 13.64
CA SER A 131 -13.88 -27.53 14.59
C SER A 131 -13.70 -26.54 15.74
N GLU A 132 -12.45 -26.18 16.06
CA GLU A 132 -12.10 -25.26 17.16
C GLU A 132 -11.93 -23.81 16.67
N GLY A 133 -11.94 -23.58 15.36
CA GLY A 133 -11.82 -22.26 14.75
C GLY A 133 -10.80 -22.18 13.62
N ILE A 134 -10.38 -20.95 13.33
CA ILE A 134 -9.39 -20.63 12.28
C ILE A 134 -8.00 -20.68 12.91
N ILE A 135 -7.12 -21.53 12.38
CA ILE A 135 -5.74 -21.69 12.85
C ILE A 135 -4.75 -21.39 11.73
N TYR A 136 -3.55 -20.96 12.13
CA TYR A 136 -2.42 -20.79 11.22
C TYR A 136 -1.97 -22.16 10.68
N SER A 137 -1.85 -22.29 9.37
CA SER A 137 -1.37 -23.50 8.69
C SER A 137 0.00 -23.27 8.09
N THR A 138 0.80 -24.33 7.97
CA THR A 138 2.11 -24.34 7.30
C THR A 138 2.11 -25.08 5.96
N GLU A 139 0.98 -25.69 5.57
CA GLU A 139 0.86 -26.49 4.33
C GLU A 139 1.11 -25.66 3.07
N PHE A 140 0.84 -24.35 3.15
CA PHE A 140 1.05 -23.38 2.08
C PHE A 140 2.49 -23.37 1.56
N MET A 141 3.47 -23.78 2.38
CA MET A 141 4.89 -23.84 2.00
C MET A 141 5.23 -25.00 1.04
N LEU A 142 4.31 -25.95 0.83
CA LEU A 142 4.51 -27.08 -0.08
C LEU A 142 4.18 -26.75 -1.54
N PHE A 143 3.59 -25.59 -1.80
CA PHE A 143 3.12 -25.19 -3.14
C PHE A 143 4.14 -24.31 -3.85
N GLU A 144 4.52 -24.66 -5.08
CA GLU A 144 5.44 -23.87 -5.91
C GLU A 144 4.90 -22.45 -6.21
N SER A 145 3.58 -22.28 -6.26
CA SER A 145 2.98 -20.95 -6.41
C SER A 145 3.27 -20.03 -5.25
N TYR A 146 3.54 -20.53 -4.05
CA TYR A 146 3.97 -19.69 -2.93
C TYR A 146 5.38 -19.12 -3.15
N GLU A 147 6.29 -19.87 -3.78
CA GLU A 147 7.60 -19.33 -4.18
C GLU A 147 7.44 -18.17 -5.17
N THR A 148 6.47 -18.29 -6.08
CA THR A 148 6.13 -17.20 -7.03
C THR A 148 5.59 -15.97 -6.29
N VAL A 149 4.74 -16.16 -5.27
CA VAL A 149 4.26 -15.07 -4.41
C VAL A 149 5.44 -14.35 -3.74
N GLN A 150 6.35 -15.11 -3.14
CA GLN A 150 7.53 -14.56 -2.47
C GLN A 150 8.43 -13.81 -3.45
N PHE A 151 8.69 -14.38 -4.62
CA PHE A 151 9.49 -13.72 -5.67
C PHE A 151 8.90 -12.36 -6.04
N ILE A 152 7.59 -12.29 -6.28
CA ILE A 152 6.92 -11.04 -6.66
C ILE A 152 6.92 -10.03 -5.50
N ALA A 153 6.62 -10.48 -4.28
CA ALA A 153 6.64 -9.63 -3.09
C ALA A 153 8.03 -9.02 -2.83
N VAL A 154 9.10 -9.80 -2.98
CA VAL A 154 10.49 -9.34 -2.84
C VAL A 154 10.84 -8.28 -3.88
N ASN A 155 10.37 -8.42 -5.12
CA ASN A 155 10.65 -7.44 -6.18
C ASN A 155 9.84 -6.14 -6.04
N ILE A 156 8.67 -6.20 -5.39
CA ILE A 156 7.83 -5.02 -5.12
C ILE A 156 8.37 -4.18 -3.95
N LEU A 157 8.95 -4.85 -2.94
CA LEU A 157 9.41 -4.22 -1.70
C LEU A 157 10.33 -3.00 -1.89
N PRO A 158 11.39 -3.03 -2.73
CA PRO A 158 12.27 -1.88 -2.92
C PRO A 158 11.52 -0.64 -3.38
N GLY A 159 10.61 -0.79 -4.36
CA GLY A 159 9.80 0.32 -4.86
C GLY A 159 8.86 0.87 -3.79
N ALA A 160 8.20 -0.02 -3.04
CA ALA A 160 7.34 0.35 -1.92
C ALA A 160 8.09 1.11 -0.80
N ILE A 161 9.27 0.61 -0.41
CA ILE A 161 10.13 1.24 0.60
C ILE A 161 10.59 2.62 0.13
N ILE A 162 11.03 2.74 -1.12
CA ILE A 162 11.45 4.03 -1.69
C ILE A 162 10.27 5.01 -1.68
N LEU A 163 9.09 4.59 -2.15
CA LEU A 163 7.93 5.48 -2.20
C LEU A 163 7.47 5.91 -0.79
N GLY A 164 7.47 5.00 0.17
CA GLY A 164 7.18 5.31 1.58
C GLY A 164 8.21 6.24 2.20
N ALA A 165 9.50 6.05 1.89
CA ALA A 165 10.57 6.95 2.34
C ALA A 165 10.42 8.35 1.73
N VAL A 166 10.09 8.46 0.44
CA VAL A 166 9.86 9.76 -0.21
C VAL A 166 8.67 10.48 0.43
N HIS A 167 7.55 9.79 0.65
CA HIS A 167 6.41 10.36 1.38
C HIS A 167 6.80 10.87 2.78
N LEU A 168 7.55 10.05 3.53
CA LEU A 168 8.04 10.43 4.85
C LEU A 168 8.94 11.66 4.82
N LEU A 169 9.86 11.75 3.84
CA LEU A 169 10.74 12.91 3.68
C LEU A 169 9.94 14.18 3.39
N LEU A 170 8.87 14.09 2.59
CA LEU A 170 8.04 15.22 2.18
C LEU A 170 7.12 15.75 3.29
N ILE A 171 7.03 15.07 4.43
CA ILE A 171 6.44 15.65 5.65
C ILE A 171 7.31 16.79 6.19
N PHE A 172 8.64 16.71 6.04
CA PHE A 172 9.59 17.67 6.61
C PHE A 172 9.99 18.75 5.61
N ASP A 173 10.20 19.99 6.10
CA ASP A 173 10.54 21.14 5.26
C ASP A 173 11.80 20.93 4.41
N PHE A 174 12.82 20.26 4.95
CA PHE A 174 14.03 19.90 4.20
C PHE A 174 13.70 19.02 2.99
N GLY A 175 12.83 18.02 3.14
CA GLY A 175 12.43 17.15 2.04
C GLY A 175 11.64 17.90 0.98
N LYS A 176 10.72 18.79 1.40
CA LYS A 176 9.96 19.67 0.47
C LYS A 176 10.89 20.57 -0.34
N GLN A 177 11.88 21.19 0.31
CA GLN A 177 12.88 22.03 -0.37
C GLN A 177 13.70 21.22 -1.38
N LEU A 178 14.18 20.04 -1.00
CA LEU A 178 14.95 19.16 -1.88
C LEU A 178 14.14 18.74 -3.11
N TRP A 179 12.87 18.38 -2.92
CA TRP A 179 11.96 18.00 -4.01
C TRP A 179 11.72 19.16 -4.97
N ASN A 180 11.32 20.32 -4.44
CA ASN A 180 11.03 21.50 -5.24
C ASN A 180 12.26 21.99 -6.04
N ALA A 181 13.47 21.85 -5.48
CA ALA A 181 14.71 22.25 -6.14
C ALA A 181 15.17 21.29 -7.26
N ASN A 182 14.79 20.02 -7.21
CA ASN A 182 15.31 18.99 -8.13
C ASN A 182 14.27 18.44 -9.11
N ARG A 183 12.97 18.50 -8.81
CA ARG A 183 11.94 17.92 -9.70
C ARG A 183 11.96 18.53 -11.10
N LEU A 184 12.18 19.84 -11.21
CA LEU A 184 12.22 20.55 -12.50
C LEU A 184 13.49 20.21 -13.32
N LYS A 185 14.49 19.61 -12.69
CA LYS A 185 15.71 19.12 -13.35
C LYS A 185 15.54 17.71 -13.91
N ILE A 186 14.48 17.00 -13.49
CA ILE A 186 14.10 15.71 -14.06
C ILE A 186 13.32 16.02 -15.35
N THR A 187 14.05 16.42 -16.37
CA THR A 187 13.54 16.45 -17.75
C THR A 187 13.60 15.02 -18.26
N CYS A 188 12.48 14.32 -18.24
CA CYS A 188 12.40 13.04 -18.95
C CYS A 188 12.19 13.32 -20.44
N CYS A 189 13.06 12.71 -21.25
CA CYS A 189 13.10 12.57 -22.71
C CYS A 189 11.97 13.18 -23.53
#